data_AF-A0AAE7NW87-F1
#
_entry.id   AF-A0AAE7NW87-F1
#
_cell.length_a   1.000
_cell.length_b   1.000
_cell.length_c   1.000
_cell.angle_alpha   90.00
_cell.angle_beta   90.00
_cell.angle_gamma   90.00
#
_symmetry.space_group_name_H-M   'P 1'
#
loop_
_entity.id
_entity.type
_entity.pdbx_description
1 polymer ?
#
loop_
_entity_poly.entity_id
_entity_poly.type
_entity_poly.pdbx_seq_one_letter_code
_entity_poly.pdbx_strand_id
1 'polypeptide(L)' 'MNDKTEIFAALLGRAALDVWGDMPREIQEALFETAVKGRVGDREELARLLHDRHPRMLHPAKPS' A
#
# COMPACT_ATOMS: atom_id res chain seq x y z
N MET A 1 25.46 9.21 -4.50
CA MET A 1 24.43 10.23 -4.19
C MET A 1 23.07 9.59 -4.45
N ASN A 2 22.66 8.61 -3.64
CA ASN A 2 21.38 7.89 -3.76
C ASN A 2 20.90 7.32 -2.41
N ASP A 3 21.77 7.20 -1.42
CA ASP A 3 21.46 6.59 -0.11
C ASP A 3 20.28 7.27 0.60
N LYS A 4 20.21 8.61 0.59
CA LYS A 4 19.11 9.32 1.24
C LYS A 4 17.77 9.09 0.53
N THR A 5 17.77 9.00 -0.80
CA THR A 5 16.56 8.72 -1.58
C THR A 5 16.03 7.33 -1.28
N GLU A 6 16.89 6.33 -1.24
CA GLU A 6 16.52 4.95 -0.88
C GLU A 6 16.04 4.86 0.58
N ILE A 7 16.71 5.56 1.51
CA ILE A 7 16.27 5.65 2.91
C ILE A 7 14.88 6.28 2.99
N PHE A 8 14.63 7.38 2.28
CA PHE A 8 13.32 8.04 2.30
C PHE A 8 12.25 7.19 1.64
N ALA A 9 12.56 6.48 0.55
CA ALA A 9 11.64 5.55 -0.09
C ALA A 9 11.26 4.42 0.88
N ALA A 10 12.22 3.86 1.61
CA ALA A 10 11.96 2.83 2.62
C ALA A 10 11.11 3.35 3.79
N LEU A 11 11.41 4.56 4.30
CA LEU A 11 10.63 5.19 5.38
C LEU A 11 9.19 5.48 4.94
N LEU A 12 9.00 6.05 3.75
CA LEU A 12 7.67 6.32 3.18
C LEU A 12 6.90 5.02 2.92
N GLY A 13 7.57 4.02 2.35
CA GLY A 13 6.98 2.70 2.11
C GLY A 13 6.53 2.04 3.41
N ARG A 14 7.31 2.16 4.48
CA ARG A 14 6.93 1.63 5.80
C ARG A 14 5.72 2.35 6.37
N ALA A 15 5.73 3.68 6.37
CA ALA A 15 4.60 4.48 6.84
C ALA A 15 3.32 4.15 6.06
N ALA A 16 3.40 4.03 4.73
CA ALA A 16 2.27 3.67 3.87
C ALA A 16 1.72 2.28 4.20
N LEU A 17 2.57 1.29 4.52
CA LEU A 17 2.13 -0.03 4.96
C LEU A 17 1.39 0.00 6.31
N ASP A 18 1.77 0.90 7.21
CA ASP A 18 1.18 1.01 8.54
C ASP A 18 -0.20 1.69 8.49
N VAL A 19 -0.38 2.70 7.63
CA VAL A 19 -1.66 3.42 7.45
C VAL A 19 -2.52 2.90 6.29
N TRP A 20 -2.14 1.77 5.67
CA TRP A 20 -2.75 1.30 4.42
C TRP A 20 -4.27 1.17 4.50
N GLY A 21 -4.80 0.53 5.56
CA GLY A 21 -6.26 0.36 5.75
C GLY A 21 -7.05 1.65 5.91
N ASP A 22 -6.41 2.74 6.37
CA ASP A 22 -7.02 4.05 6.58
C ASP A 22 -6.94 4.95 5.34
N MET A 23 -6.11 4.59 4.35
CA MET A 23 -5.97 5.36 3.13
C MET A 23 -7.21 5.27 2.23
N PRO A 24 -7.60 6.36 1.55
CA PRO A 24 -8.61 6.30 0.50
C PRO A 24 -8.25 5.29 -0.58
N ARG A 25 -9.27 4.59 -1.09
CA ARG A 25 -9.11 3.54 -2.11
C ARG A 25 -8.33 4.00 -3.35
N GLU A 26 -8.56 5.23 -3.80
CA GLU A 26 -7.84 5.81 -4.95
C GLU A 26 -6.33 5.95 -4.71
N ILE A 27 -5.93 6.26 -3.47
CA ILE A 27 -4.53 6.39 -3.07
C ILE A 27 -3.89 5.01 -2.92
N GLN A 28 -4.62 4.05 -2.34
CA GLN A 28 -4.19 2.65 -2.32
C GLN A 28 -3.92 2.13 -3.74
N GLU A 29 -4.86 2.32 -4.68
CA GLU A 29 -4.71 1.88 -6.07
C GLU A 29 -3.53 2.57 -6.76
N ALA A 30 -3.39 3.89 -6.63
CA ALA A 30 -2.30 4.64 -7.23
C ALA A 30 -0.92 4.19 -6.70
N LEU A 31 -0.78 4.01 -5.38
CA LEU A 31 0.45 3.53 -4.76
C LEU A 31 0.77 2.10 -5.17
N PHE A 32 -0.23 1.22 -5.19
CA PHE A 32 -0.08 -0.17 -5.58
C PHE A 32 0.41 -0.31 -7.02
N GLU A 33 -0.30 0.31 -7.97
CA GLU A 33 0.05 0.25 -9.39
C GLU A 33 1.41 0.89 -9.66
N THR A 34 1.78 1.95 -8.92
CA THR A 34 3.11 2.55 -9.01
C THR A 34 4.20 1.60 -8.48
N ALA A 35 3.96 0.93 -7.35
CA ALA A 35 4.91 0.03 -6.72
C ALA A 35 5.17 -1.24 -7.57
N VAL A 36 4.13 -1.77 -8.24
CA VAL A 36 4.23 -2.98 -9.05
C VAL A 36 4.59 -2.71 -10.51
N LYS A 37 4.73 -1.44 -10.91
CA LYS A 37 5.04 -1.06 -12.30
C LYS A 37 6.36 -1.69 -12.76
N GLY A 38 6.29 -2.53 -13.79
CA GLY A 38 7.44 -3.27 -14.31
C GLY A 38 7.86 -4.48 -13.47
N ARG A 39 7.06 -4.85 -12.45
CA ARG A 39 7.33 -5.94 -11.49
C ARG A 39 6.14 -6.91 -11.43
N VAL A 40 5.87 -7.57 -12.56
CA VAL A 40 4.67 -8.43 -12.71
C VAL A 40 4.66 -9.58 -11.69
N GLY A 41 5.84 -10.11 -11.32
CA GLY A 41 5.97 -11.18 -10.32
C GLY A 41 5.66 -10.74 -8.87
N ASP A 42 5.94 -9.49 -8.53
CA ASP A 42 5.79 -8.98 -7.16
C ASP A 42 4.34 -8.54 -6.87
N ARG A 43 3.51 -8.42 -7.91
CA ARG A 43 2.13 -7.90 -7.81
C ARG A 43 1.26 -8.77 -6.91
N GLU A 44 1.27 -10.08 -7.11
CA GLU A 44 0.45 -11.00 -6.34
C GLU A 44 0.92 -11.10 -4.88
N GLU A 45 2.23 -11.08 -4.66
CA GLU A 45 2.81 -11.14 -3.32
C GLU A 45 2.51 -9.87 -2.52
N LEU A 46 2.65 -8.70 -3.14
CA LEU A 46 2.29 -7.42 -2.52
C LEU A 46 0.78 -7.34 -2.23
N ALA A 47 -0.07 -7.81 -3.15
CA ALA A 47 -1.51 -7.83 -2.93
C ALA A 47 -1.89 -8.69 -1.72
N ARG A 48 -1.24 -9.86 -1.58
CA ARG A 48 -1.43 -10.77 -0.43
C ARG A 48 -0.95 -10.14 0.87
N LEU A 49 0.26 -9.55 0.88
CA LEU A 49 0.81 -8.86 2.05
C LEU A 49 -0.13 -7.76 2.56
N LEU A 50 -0.70 -6.97 1.65
CA LEU A 50 -1.62 -5.88 1.99
C LEU A 50 -2.98 -6.40 2.48
N HIS A 51 -3.50 -7.48 1.88
CA HIS A 51 -4.74 -8.14 2.33
C HIS A 51 -4.59 -8.78 3.71
N ASP A 52 -3.49 -9.47 3.98
CA ASP A 52 -3.24 -10.14 5.26
C ASP A 52 -3.06 -9.11 6.39
N ARG A 53 -2.43 -7.98 6.08
CA ARG A 53 -2.20 -6.89 7.04
C ARG A 53 -3.46 -6.09 7.33
N HIS A 54 -4.27 -5.84 6.31
CA HIS A 54 -5.44 -4.97 6.35
C HIS A 54 -6.61 -5.67 5.68
N PRO A 55 -7.15 -6.75 6.29
CA PRO A 55 -8.34 -7.41 5.78
C PRO A 55 -9.42 -6.35 5.68
N ARG A 56 -9.95 -6.12 4.47
CA ARG A 56 -10.91 -5.04 4.13
C ARG A 56 -11.82 -4.81 5.33
N MET A 57 -11.53 -3.78 6.11
CA MET A 57 -12.42 -3.39 7.17
C MET A 57 -13.64 -2.86 6.43
N LEU A 58 -14.66 -3.71 6.41
CA LEU A 58 -16.02 -3.39 6.04
C LEU A 58 -16.30 -1.99 6.60
N HIS A 59 -16.52 -1.04 5.70
CA HIS A 59 -16.97 0.29 6.09
C HIS A 59 -18.10 0.10 7.12
N PRO A 60 -18.09 0.81 8.27
CA PRO A 60 -19.28 0.83 9.10
C PRO A 60 -20.44 1.26 8.19
N ALA A 61 -21.46 0.40 8.12
CA ALA A 61 -22.65 0.66 7.34
C ALA A 61 -23.13 2.08 7.67
N LYS A 62 -23.33 2.90 6.64
CA LYS A 62 -23.95 4.21 6.77
C LYS A 62 -25.21 4.04 7.63
N PRO A 63 -25.38 4.77 8.76
CA PRO A 63 -26.62 4.71 9.50
C PRO A 63 -27.77 5.17 8.60
N SER A 64 -28.88 4.41 8.63
CA SER A 64 -30.14 4.72 7.95
C SER A 64 -30.77 6.03 8.40
#